data_AF-A0A928DZA4-F1
#
_entry.id   AF-A0A928DZA4-F1
#
_cell.length_a   1.000
_cell.length_b   1.000
_cell.length_c   1.000
_cell.angle_alpha   90.00
_cell.angle_beta   90.00
_cell.angle_gamma   90.00
#
_symmetry.space_group_name_H-M   'P 1'
#
loop_
_entity.id
_entity.type
_entity.pdbx_description
1 polymer ?
#
loop_
_entity_poly.entity_id
_entity_poly.type
_entity_poly.pdbx_seq_one_letter_code
_entity_poly.pdbx_strand_id
1 'polypeptide(L)'
;PEIAVDILLHESPRNVHDLRGVNANNPCPYLPGNGGLLYAIGMMAGGWDGAPEVDREKGEAPGFPRNGQWFIKAEGFKPAP
;
A
#
# COMPACT_ATOMS: atom_id res chain seq x y z
N PRO A 1 11.58 2.43 -3.08
CA PRO A 1 10.15 2.22 -2.74
C PRO A 1 9.43 3.52 -2.32
N GLU A 2 10.19 4.57 -2.03
CA GLU A 2 9.77 5.89 -1.56
C GLU A 2 8.85 6.55 -2.57
N ILE A 3 9.31 6.68 -3.82
CA ILE A 3 8.53 7.23 -4.93
C ILE A 3 7.21 6.46 -5.13
N ALA A 4 7.20 5.13 -4.91
CA ALA A 4 5.98 4.34 -5.05
C ALA A 4 4.94 4.69 -3.97
N VAL A 5 5.38 4.88 -2.72
CA VAL A 5 4.51 5.35 -1.62
C VAL A 5 3.99 6.75 -1.91
N ASP A 6 4.88 7.65 -2.36
CA ASP A 6 4.52 9.05 -2.66
C ASP A 6 3.48 9.12 -3.79
N ILE A 7 3.62 8.30 -4.83
CA ILE A 7 2.65 8.22 -5.92
C ILE A 7 1.34 7.60 -5.45
N LEU A 8 1.39 6.52 -4.66
CA LEU A 8 0.20 5.84 -4.15
C LEU A 8 -0.66 6.76 -3.28
N LEU A 9 -0.01 7.61 -2.48
CA LEU A 9 -0.66 8.56 -1.58
C LEU A 9 -0.68 9.98 -2.14
N HIS A 10 -0.44 10.14 -3.45
CA HIS A 10 -0.37 11.46 -4.07
C HIS A 10 -1.67 12.24 -3.88
N GLU A 11 -1.55 13.47 -3.39
CA GLU A 11 -2.66 14.38 -3.20
C GLU A 11 -3.26 14.75 -4.56
N SER A 12 -4.46 14.26 -4.83
CA SER A 12 -5.22 14.63 -6.01
C SER A 12 -6.72 14.62 -5.71
N PRO A 13 -7.55 15.38 -6.45
CA PRO A 13 -9.00 15.38 -6.27
C PRO A 13 -9.64 13.98 -6.41
N ARG A 14 -8.96 13.03 -7.07
CA ARG A 14 -9.44 11.66 -7.27
C ARG A 14 -8.87 10.65 -6.27
N ASN A 15 -7.91 11.04 -5.45
CA ASN A 15 -7.28 10.20 -4.41
C ASN A 15 -7.61 10.69 -3.01
N VAL A 16 -8.81 11.25 -2.81
CA VAL A 16 -9.29 11.73 -1.52
C VAL A 16 -10.07 10.63 -0.81
N HIS A 17 -9.80 10.45 0.48
CA HIS A 17 -10.54 9.53 1.34
C HIS A 17 -11.27 10.35 2.40
N ASP A 18 -12.56 10.04 2.63
CA ASP A 18 -13.33 10.70 3.67
C ASP A 18 -12.96 10.19 5.07
N LEU A 19 -13.61 10.72 6.11
CA LEU A 19 -13.39 10.31 7.51
C LEU A 19 -13.66 8.81 7.77
N ARG A 20 -14.40 8.13 6.89
CA ARG A 20 -14.68 6.69 6.97
C ARG A 20 -13.65 5.88 6.19
N GLY A 21 -12.70 6.53 5.52
CA GLY A 21 -11.71 5.91 4.66
C GLY A 21 -12.24 5.53 3.27
N VAL A 22 -13.43 6.01 2.87
CA VAL A 22 -13.98 5.71 1.54
C VAL A 22 -13.38 6.66 0.52
N ASN A 23 -12.88 6.12 -0.59
CA ASN A 23 -12.39 6.94 -1.70
C ASN A 23 -13.57 7.71 -2.30
N ALA A 24 -13.54 9.03 -2.11
CA ALA A 24 -14.62 9.94 -2.43
C ALA A 24 -14.36 10.56 -3.80
N ASN A 25 -15.01 10.03 -4.84
CA ASN A 25 -15.00 10.62 -6.17
C ASN A 25 -16.42 11.12 -6.46
N ASN A 26 -16.68 12.39 -6.12
CA ASN A 26 -18.00 13.03 -6.17
C ASN A 26 -18.75 12.69 -7.48
N PRO A 27 -20.02 12.22 -7.49
CA PRO A 27 -21.02 12.20 -6.40
C PRO A 27 -21.15 10.88 -5.61
N CYS A 28 -20.38 9.83 -5.93
CA CYS A 28 -20.56 8.49 -5.35
C CYS A 28 -19.24 7.88 -4.84
N PRO A 29 -19.27 6.95 -3.86
CA PRO A 29 -18.09 6.18 -3.49
C PRO A 29 -17.42 5.51 -4.69
N TYR A 30 -16.10 5.66 -4.82
CA TYR A 30 -15.32 4.99 -5.85
C TYR A 30 -14.52 3.83 -5.24
N LEU A 31 -15.23 2.73 -4.99
CA LEU A 31 -14.67 1.52 -4.38
C LEU A 31 -13.44 0.93 -5.11
N PRO A 32 -13.29 1.06 -6.46
CA PRO A 32 -12.05 0.64 -7.11
C PRO A 32 -10.81 1.37 -6.58
N GLY A 33 -10.92 2.63 -6.13
CA GLY A 33 -9.82 3.35 -5.50
C GLY A 33 -9.39 2.71 -4.19
N ASN A 34 -10.34 2.38 -3.32
CA ASN A 34 -10.08 1.63 -2.09
C ASN A 34 -9.46 0.25 -2.37
N GLY A 35 -10.05 -0.50 -3.31
CA GLY A 35 -9.56 -1.83 -3.67
C GLY A 35 -8.14 -1.81 -4.21
N GLY A 36 -7.84 -0.85 -5.10
CA GLY A 36 -6.49 -0.65 -5.63
C GLY A 36 -5.48 -0.29 -4.55
N LEU A 37 -5.83 0.63 -3.64
CA LEU A 37 -4.97 1.01 -2.52
C LEU A 37 -4.68 -0.19 -1.60
N LEU A 38 -5.71 -0.93 -1.20
CA LEU A 38 -5.57 -2.10 -0.32
C LEU A 38 -4.76 -3.22 -1.00
N TYR A 39 -4.96 -3.44 -2.29
CA TYR A 39 -4.16 -4.41 -3.04
C TYR A 39 -2.69 -4.00 -3.14
N ALA A 40 -2.41 -2.73 -3.41
CA ALA A 40 -1.05 -2.19 -3.42
C ALA A 40 -0.37 -2.35 -2.06
N ILE A 41 -1.05 -2.02 -0.96
CA ILE A 41 -0.53 -2.24 0.41
C ILE A 41 -0.28 -3.73 0.66
N GLY A 42 -1.20 -4.61 0.27
CA GLY A 42 -1.05 -6.06 0.40
C GLY A 42 0.14 -6.59 -0.39
N MET A 43 0.38 -6.09 -1.59
CA MET A 43 1.55 -6.43 -2.40
C MET A 43 2.85 -5.88 -1.80
N MET A 44 2.83 -4.64 -1.31
CA MET A 44 4.01 -4.02 -0.69
C MET A 44 4.39 -4.73 0.61
N ALA A 45 3.40 -5.18 1.37
CA ALA A 45 3.61 -5.93 2.60
C ALA A 45 3.94 -7.40 2.32
N GLY A 46 3.15 -8.09 1.48
CA GLY A 46 3.23 -9.53 1.22
C GLY A 46 4.29 -9.94 0.21
N GLY A 47 4.65 -9.05 -0.72
CA GLY A 47 5.49 -9.35 -1.87
C GLY A 47 4.68 -9.70 -3.12
N TRP A 48 5.41 -9.95 -4.20
CA TRP A 48 4.92 -10.33 -5.52
C TRP A 48 5.91 -11.34 -6.15
N ASP A 49 5.57 -11.92 -7.30
CA ASP A 49 6.46 -12.84 -8.00
C ASP A 49 7.80 -12.16 -8.38
N GLY A 50 8.89 -12.68 -7.82
CA GLY A 50 10.23 -12.10 -7.97
C GLY A 50 10.53 -10.90 -7.06
N ALA A 51 9.70 -10.64 -6.05
CA ALA A 51 10.00 -9.63 -5.04
C ALA A 51 11.30 -9.97 -4.27
N PRO A 52 12.06 -8.95 -3.85
CA PRO A 52 13.28 -9.17 -3.07
C PRO A 52 12.96 -9.83 -1.72
N GLU A 53 13.80 -10.77 -1.29
CA GLU A 53 13.76 -11.31 0.07
C GLU A 53 14.11 -10.19 1.07
N VAL A 54 13.38 -10.15 2.18
CA VAL A 54 13.50 -9.12 3.22
C VAL A 54 13.42 -9.74 4.60
N ASP A 55 14.04 -9.10 5.59
CA ASP A 55 14.02 -9.57 6.96
C ASP A 55 12.72 -9.14 7.66
N ARG A 56 11.74 -10.03 7.65
CA ARG A 56 10.41 -9.79 8.25
C ARG A 56 10.48 -9.62 9.78
N GLU A 57 11.44 -10.24 10.44
CA GLU A 57 11.60 -10.15 11.90
C GLU A 57 12.08 -8.76 12.32
N LYS A 58 12.83 -8.07 11.46
CA LYS A 58 13.21 -6.67 11.62
C LYS A 58 12.12 -5.67 11.23
N GLY A 59 10.93 -6.14 10.85
CA GLY A 59 9.83 -5.29 10.40
C GLY A 59 10.03 -4.72 8.99
N GLU A 60 10.82 -5.39 8.14
CA GLU A 60 10.98 -5.03 6.74
C GLU A 60 9.89 -5.65 5.86
N ALA A 61 9.61 -4.99 4.74
CA ALA A 61 8.70 -5.47 3.70
C ALA A 61 9.23 -5.03 2.31
N PRO A 62 8.98 -5.81 1.24
CA PRO A 62 9.60 -5.57 -0.06
C PRO A 62 9.18 -4.25 -0.71
N GLY A 63 7.95 -3.79 -0.45
CA GLY A 63 7.41 -2.57 -1.06
C GLY A 63 7.52 -1.31 -0.21
N PHE A 64 8.11 -1.37 0.99
CA PHE A 64 8.21 -0.20 1.87
C PHE A 64 9.64 0.38 1.90
N PRO A 65 9.78 1.71 2.02
CA PRO A 65 11.07 2.39 2.23
C PRO A 65 11.86 1.84 3.41
N ARG A 66 13.17 1.63 3.24
CA ARG A 66 14.09 1.22 4.33
C ARG A 66 14.84 2.42 4.93
N ASN A 67 14.17 3.56 5.01
CA ASN A 67 14.74 4.81 5.51
C ASN A 67 14.54 5.01 7.03
N GLY A 68 14.10 3.98 7.75
CA GLY A 68 13.86 4.01 9.19
C GLY A 68 12.55 4.67 9.62
N GLN A 69 11.74 5.18 8.69
CA GLN A 69 10.42 5.78 9.01
C GLN A 69 9.29 4.76 9.07
N TRP A 70 9.52 3.54 8.58
CA TRP A 70 8.51 2.49 8.47
C TRP A 70 8.90 1.30 9.34
N PHE A 71 7.96 0.85 10.19
CA PHE A 71 8.07 -0.39 10.94
C PHE A 71 6.86 -1.26 10.62
N ILE A 72 7.06 -2.27 9.76
CA ILE A 72 5.95 -3.01 9.16
C ILE A 72 5.63 -4.25 10.00
N LYS A 73 4.34 -4.42 10.30
CA LYS A 73 3.79 -5.66 10.86
C LYS A 73 2.72 -6.17 9.90
N ALA A 74 2.92 -7.37 9.38
CA ALA A 74 2.03 -7.99 8.42
C ALA A 74 2.06 -9.51 8.60
N GLU A 75 0.90 -10.16 8.46
CA GLU A 75 0.77 -11.61 8.56
C GLU A 75 -0.24 -12.10 7.52
N GLY A 76 -0.14 -13.38 7.13
CA GLY A 76 -1.16 -14.06 6.31
C GLY A 76 -1.28 -13.59 4.86
N PHE A 77 -0.48 -12.64 4.39
CA PHE A 77 -0.47 -12.23 2.98
C PHE A 77 0.15 -13.31 2.11
N LYS A 78 -0.54 -13.64 1.02
CA LYS A 78 0.05 -14.42 -0.08
C LYS A 78 0.72 -13.45 -1.05
N PRO A 79 1.91 -13.77 -1.57
CA PRO A 79 2.52 -12.97 -2.63
C PRO A 79 1.54 -12.77 -3.78
N ALA A 80 1.49 -11.55 -4.29
CA ALA A 80 0.79 -11.27 -5.53
C ALA A 80 1.43 -12.07 -6.68
N PRO A 81 0.64 -12.52 -7.66
CA PRO A 81 1.19 -13.07 -8.90
C PRO A 81 1.97 -12.01 -9.70
#